data_AF-A0AAV9BV34-F1
#
_entry.id   AF-A0AAV9BV34-F1
#
_cell.length_a   1.000
_cell.length_b   1.000
_cell.length_c   1.000
_cell.angle_alpha   90.00
_cell.angle_beta   90.00
_cell.angle_gamma   90.00
#
_symmetry.space_group_name_H-M   'P 1'
#
loop_
_entity.id
_entity.type
_entity.pdbx_description
1 polymer ?
#
loop_
_entity_poly.entity_id
_entity_poly.type
_entity_poly.pdbx_seq_one_letter_code
_entity_poly.pdbx_strand_id
1 'polypeptide(L)'
;MAFTSRLLCRSRQLCVGQAVLRRENAVPVRFYAKEAAPPAMLKGDEMLWNIFFDVKKKFGTALGILRKEKITIDPEDPAAVTQYAKVMKIIREKADLLSVSQKVKNIIQEQTKGIPDARTYLLTLQDIRIKNGLPDDLGAEAMMFDALEKVEKEIKKPLLRDDKKGMALLRAEFDKINKKLGICKEDLPKYEEELELKLAKDQLTEIKKEVVEEMSNLIKRKDRPPLTFRMLVEFFLLALCGITANQGFYLVGLFYASPTFASAIQNSVPAITFVMAAALRLEQVNLRRRDGVAKVVGTIASIGGATIITLYKGSPLLHHYLPRTLGDLLGGPLLVSSPDIKNWTLGCLYLLGNCFAWSAWMVLQAPILKKYPARLSVTAFTCFFGLIQFLVIAAFVERDTAHWKVHSGVELFTILYAGLVASGISFCLQIWCIDRGGPLFVAVFQPVQTVLVAIMASLILGDQLYSGGIIGAIIIMIGLYSVLWGKSEEKRSVGDQMKREGLTSPLLDEENPQKDMADSNH
;
A
#
# COMPACT_ATOMS: atom_id res chain seq x y z
N MET A 1 15.39 -7.08 -24.98
CA MET A 1 14.95 -8.30 -24.27
C MET A 1 14.58 -9.47 -25.19
N ALA A 2 13.87 -9.29 -26.31
CA ALA A 2 13.53 -10.43 -27.21
C ALA A 2 14.68 -10.96 -28.07
N PHE A 3 15.76 -10.20 -28.22
CA PHE A 3 16.95 -10.63 -28.94
C PHE A 3 17.86 -11.56 -28.11
N THR A 4 17.96 -11.31 -26.81
CA THR A 4 18.78 -12.11 -25.89
C THR A 4 18.18 -13.48 -25.62
N SER A 5 16.86 -13.65 -25.76
CA SER A 5 16.23 -14.98 -25.71
C SER A 5 16.57 -15.86 -26.92
N ARG A 6 16.96 -15.27 -28.07
CA ARG A 6 17.36 -16.04 -29.26
C ARG A 6 18.77 -16.61 -29.18
N LEU A 7 19.69 -15.90 -28.51
CA LEU A 7 21.02 -16.42 -28.19
C LEU A 7 20.96 -17.59 -27.20
N LEU A 8 20.02 -17.55 -26.25
CA LEU A 8 19.82 -18.61 -25.26
C LEU A 8 19.08 -19.85 -25.81
N CYS A 9 18.40 -19.75 -26.95
CA CYS A 9 17.60 -20.85 -27.47
C CYS A 9 18.39 -21.86 -28.32
N ARG A 10 19.58 -21.48 -28.83
CA ARG A 10 20.41 -22.36 -29.68
C ARG A 10 21.28 -23.37 -28.91
N SER A 11 21.55 -23.18 -27.62
CA SER A 11 22.33 -24.14 -26.83
C SER A 11 21.50 -25.27 -26.21
N ARG A 12 20.16 -25.16 -26.22
CA ARG A 12 19.24 -26.20 -25.71
C ARG A 12 18.72 -27.16 -26.78
N GLN A 13 19.03 -26.94 -28.06
CA GLN A 13 18.54 -27.76 -29.17
C GLN A 13 19.35 -29.04 -29.45
N LEU A 14 20.37 -29.37 -28.66
CA LEU A 14 21.19 -30.59 -28.86
C LEU A 14 21.04 -31.66 -27.76
N CYS A 15 20.11 -31.49 -26.82
CA CYS A 15 19.78 -32.55 -25.88
C CYS A 15 18.28 -32.55 -25.61
N VAL A 16 17.51 -33.21 -26.47
CA VAL A 16 16.34 -34.05 -26.16
C VAL A 16 16.00 -34.70 -27.49
N GLY A 17 16.42 -35.96 -27.60
CA GLY A 17 16.09 -36.83 -28.71
C GLY A 17 14.59 -37.11 -28.76
N GLN A 18 14.15 -37.40 -29.98
CA GLN A 18 12.83 -37.87 -30.37
C GLN A 18 12.17 -38.81 -29.34
N ALA A 19 11.02 -38.40 -28.83
CA ALA A 19 9.99 -39.31 -28.34
C ALA A 19 8.64 -38.91 -28.97
N VAL A 20 8.42 -39.51 -30.13
CA VAL A 20 7.16 -39.87 -30.80
C VAL A 20 5.86 -39.32 -30.20
N LEU A 21 5.21 -38.46 -30.98
CA LEU A 21 3.77 -38.21 -31.01
C LEU A 21 2.98 -39.52 -30.96
N ARG A 22 2.25 -39.79 -29.87
CA ARG A 22 1.03 -40.60 -29.92
C ARG A 22 -0.16 -39.70 -29.63
N ARG A 23 -0.89 -39.43 -30.71
CA ARG A 23 -2.10 -38.63 -30.80
C ARG A 23 -3.26 -39.49 -30.32
N GLU A 24 -3.74 -39.31 -29.10
CA GLU A 24 -5.03 -39.86 -28.65
C GLU A 24 -5.63 -38.95 -27.55
N ASN A 25 -6.79 -38.37 -27.88
CA ASN A 25 -7.78 -37.70 -27.01
C ASN A 25 -7.38 -36.40 -26.29
N ALA A 26 -7.27 -35.30 -27.06
CA ALA A 26 -7.45 -33.96 -26.52
C ALA A 26 -8.95 -33.62 -26.41
N VAL A 27 -9.51 -33.70 -25.22
CA VAL A 27 -10.86 -33.17 -24.93
C VAL A 27 -10.76 -31.65 -24.77
N PRO A 28 -11.48 -30.84 -25.58
CA PRO A 28 -11.46 -29.39 -25.43
C PRO A 28 -12.07 -28.97 -24.08
N VAL A 29 -11.41 -28.03 -23.38
CA VAL A 29 -11.85 -27.42 -22.10
C VAL A 29 -13.29 -26.86 -22.12
N ARG A 30 -13.90 -26.70 -23.31
CA ARG A 30 -15.29 -26.29 -23.47
C ARG A 30 -16.34 -27.36 -23.11
N PHE A 31 -15.96 -28.62 -22.89
CA PHE A 31 -16.92 -29.66 -22.50
C PHE A 31 -17.41 -29.49 -21.05
N TYR A 32 -16.57 -28.99 -20.15
CA TYR A 32 -16.94 -28.77 -18.74
C TYR A 32 -17.81 -27.53 -18.49
N ALA A 33 -18.00 -26.66 -19.48
CA ALA A 33 -18.77 -25.44 -19.32
C ALA A 33 -20.27 -25.61 -19.64
N LYS A 34 -20.68 -26.73 -20.25
CA LYS A 34 -22.05 -26.90 -20.79
C LYS A 34 -23.02 -27.62 -19.84
N GLU A 35 -22.52 -28.27 -18.78
CA GLU A 35 -23.34 -28.98 -17.78
C GLU A 35 -23.46 -28.25 -16.43
N ALA A 36 -22.79 -27.11 -16.25
CA ALA A 36 -23.03 -26.24 -15.11
C ALA A 36 -24.26 -25.37 -15.39
N ALA A 37 -25.47 -25.93 -15.23
CA ALA A 37 -26.61 -25.10 -14.87
C ALA A 37 -26.19 -24.24 -13.66
N PRO A 38 -26.52 -22.93 -13.62
CA PRO A 38 -26.18 -22.11 -12.46
C PRO A 38 -26.70 -22.84 -11.22
N PRO A 39 -25.83 -23.13 -10.22
CA PRO A 39 -26.30 -23.80 -9.02
C PRO A 39 -27.47 -23.01 -8.47
N ALA A 40 -28.52 -23.71 -8.03
CA ALA A 40 -29.63 -23.07 -7.34
C ALA A 40 -29.03 -22.17 -6.24
N MET A 41 -29.32 -20.87 -6.32
CA MET A 41 -28.73 -19.84 -5.48
C MET A 41 -28.83 -20.30 -4.02
N LEU A 42 -27.69 -20.55 -3.38
CA LEU A 42 -27.68 -21.00 -2.00
C LEU A 42 -28.33 -19.88 -1.15
N LYS A 43 -29.07 -20.25 -0.10
CA LYS A 43 -29.76 -19.28 0.77
C LYS A 43 -28.84 -18.16 1.28
N GLY A 44 -27.54 -18.44 1.44
CA GLY A 44 -26.51 -17.46 1.79
C GLY A 44 -26.17 -16.49 0.65
N ASP A 45 -26.14 -16.96 -0.60
CA ASP A 45 -25.93 -16.11 -1.78
C ASP A 45 -27.12 -15.18 -1.99
N GLU A 46 -28.34 -15.67 -1.79
CA GLU A 46 -29.58 -14.86 -1.85
C GLU A 46 -29.58 -13.77 -0.78
N MET A 47 -29.14 -14.11 0.44
CA MET A 47 -28.99 -13.14 1.53
C MET A 47 -27.96 -12.06 1.19
N LEU A 48 -26.77 -12.44 0.70
CA LEU A 48 -25.74 -11.49 0.29
C LEU A 48 -26.21 -10.59 -0.86
N TRP A 49 -26.86 -11.18 -1.86
CA TRP A 49 -27.42 -10.45 -2.99
C TRP A 49 -28.44 -9.41 -2.53
N ASN A 50 -29.34 -9.79 -1.63
CA ASN A 50 -30.33 -8.87 -1.07
C ASN A 50 -29.68 -7.73 -0.28
N ILE A 51 -28.61 -7.99 0.48
CA ILE A 51 -27.83 -6.96 1.18
C ILE A 51 -27.19 -5.99 0.17
N PHE A 52 -26.51 -6.51 -0.85
CA PHE A 52 -25.89 -5.67 -1.89
C PHE A 52 -26.92 -4.83 -2.64
N PHE A 53 -28.08 -5.42 -2.95
CA PHE A 53 -29.16 -4.71 -3.64
C PHE A 53 -29.74 -3.59 -2.76
N ASP A 54 -29.94 -3.84 -1.47
CA ASP A 54 -30.39 -2.82 -0.52
C ASP A 54 -29.37 -1.68 -0.38
N VAL A 55 -28.08 -2.00 -0.23
CA VAL A 55 -27.00 -1.00 -0.18
C VAL A 55 -26.96 -0.17 -1.47
N LYS A 56 -27.03 -0.82 -2.64
CA LYS A 56 -27.06 -0.12 -3.93
C LYS A 56 -28.28 0.80 -4.06
N LYS A 57 -29.45 0.36 -3.60
CA LYS A 57 -30.69 1.17 -3.60
C LYS A 57 -30.53 2.40 -2.71
N LYS A 58 -30.03 2.22 -1.47
CA LYS A 58 -29.77 3.31 -0.51
C LYS A 58 -28.77 4.32 -1.06
N PHE A 59 -27.68 3.84 -1.66
CA PHE A 59 -26.67 4.69 -2.31
C PHE A 59 -27.24 5.46 -3.50
N GLY A 60 -28.07 4.82 -4.33
CA GLY A 60 -28.77 5.46 -5.44
C GLY A 60 -29.70 6.59 -4.98
N THR A 61 -30.44 6.37 -3.88
CA THR A 61 -31.29 7.40 -3.26
C THR A 61 -30.47 8.60 -2.79
N ALA A 62 -29.35 8.36 -2.10
CA ALA A 62 -28.46 9.42 -1.62
C ALA A 62 -27.91 10.27 -2.79
N LEU A 63 -27.36 9.61 -3.83
CA LEU A 63 -26.86 10.30 -5.02
C LEU A 63 -27.94 11.09 -5.75
N GLY A 64 -29.17 10.59 -5.79
CA GLY A 64 -30.29 11.27 -6.43
C GLY A 64 -30.65 12.60 -5.75
N ILE A 65 -30.45 12.70 -4.43
CA ILE A 65 -30.65 13.92 -3.65
C ILE A 65 -29.45 14.86 -3.81
N LEU A 66 -28.23 14.35 -3.63
CA LEU A 66 -27.00 15.12 -3.74
C LEU A 66 -26.80 15.75 -5.12
N ARG A 67 -27.33 15.15 -6.19
CA ARG A 67 -27.26 15.72 -7.55
C ARG A 67 -28.16 16.96 -7.73
N LYS A 68 -29.22 17.09 -6.92
CA LYS A 68 -30.21 18.18 -7.05
C LYS A 68 -29.88 19.36 -6.13
N GLU A 69 -29.29 19.08 -4.98
CA GLU A 69 -28.93 20.08 -3.98
C GLU A 69 -27.58 20.73 -4.30
N LYS A 70 -27.51 22.06 -4.23
CA LYS A 70 -26.23 22.78 -4.26
C LYS A 70 -25.74 22.95 -2.82
N ILE A 71 -24.67 22.23 -2.48
CA ILE A 71 -24.05 22.29 -1.16
C ILE A 71 -22.87 23.26 -1.23
N THR A 72 -22.90 24.30 -0.41
CA THR A 72 -21.75 25.19 -0.20
C THR A 72 -20.75 24.49 0.72
N ILE A 73 -19.51 24.33 0.27
CA ILE A 73 -18.45 23.66 1.04
C ILE A 73 -17.68 24.70 1.85
N ASP A 74 -18.27 25.16 2.95
CA ASP A 74 -17.58 26.03 3.89
C ASP A 74 -17.85 25.64 5.36
N PRO A 75 -16.88 25.05 6.07
CA PRO A 75 -17.06 24.62 7.45
C PRO A 75 -17.07 25.79 8.47
N GLU A 76 -16.63 26.98 8.07
CA GLU A 76 -16.64 28.16 8.97
C GLU A 76 -17.93 28.99 8.86
N ASP A 77 -18.71 28.80 7.79
CA ASP A 77 -20.03 29.43 7.65
C ASP A 77 -21.12 28.58 8.35
N PRO A 78 -21.74 29.09 9.44
CA PRO A 78 -22.80 28.37 10.13
C PRO A 78 -23.98 28.03 9.23
N ALA A 79 -24.32 28.88 8.26
CA ALA A 79 -25.44 28.64 7.35
C ALA A 79 -25.17 27.46 6.42
N ALA A 80 -23.95 27.34 5.88
CA ALA A 80 -23.51 26.21 5.07
C ALA A 80 -23.53 24.88 5.86
N VAL A 81 -23.07 24.90 7.11
CA VAL A 81 -23.11 23.72 8.00
C VAL A 81 -24.54 23.28 8.28
N THR A 82 -25.45 24.21 8.60
CA THR A 82 -26.86 23.90 8.84
C THR A 82 -27.55 23.37 7.57
N GLN A 83 -27.26 23.95 6.40
CA GLN A 83 -27.78 23.48 5.13
C GLN A 83 -27.31 22.04 4.85
N TYR A 84 -26.02 21.76 5.03
CA TYR A 84 -25.47 20.42 4.82
C TYR A 84 -26.06 19.39 5.80
N ALA A 85 -26.16 19.74 7.10
CA ALA A 85 -26.81 18.90 8.10
C ALA A 85 -28.26 18.54 7.71
N LYS A 86 -29.02 19.53 7.21
CA LYS A 86 -30.40 19.32 6.74
C LYS A 86 -30.46 18.38 5.53
N VAL A 87 -29.57 18.55 4.55
CA VAL A 87 -29.50 17.64 3.39
C VAL A 87 -29.15 16.22 3.82
N MET A 88 -28.17 16.05 4.71
CA MET A 88 -27.78 14.74 5.23
C MET A 88 -28.89 14.07 6.04
N LYS A 89 -29.68 14.85 6.79
CA LYS A 89 -30.88 14.36 7.46
C LYS A 89 -31.92 13.83 6.45
N ILE A 90 -32.22 14.60 5.40
CA ILE A 90 -33.15 14.19 4.33
C ILE A 90 -32.68 12.90 3.64
N ILE A 91 -31.36 12.78 3.38
CA ILE A 91 -30.77 11.58 2.80
C ILE A 91 -30.99 10.38 3.71
N ARG A 92 -30.74 10.53 5.02
CA ARG A 92 -30.94 9.43 5.97
C ARG A 92 -32.38 8.98 6.05
N GLU A 93 -33.32 9.91 6.15
CA GLU A 93 -34.75 9.61 6.18
C GLU A 93 -35.21 8.89 4.90
N LYS A 94 -34.79 9.38 3.73
CA LYS A 94 -35.19 8.79 2.43
C LYS A 94 -34.48 7.47 2.11
N ALA A 95 -33.27 7.26 2.62
CA ALA A 95 -32.50 6.03 2.45
C ALA A 95 -32.75 5.01 3.58
N ASP A 96 -33.71 5.27 4.48
CA ASP A 96 -34.02 4.40 5.62
C ASP A 96 -32.76 4.07 6.44
N LEU A 97 -31.96 5.11 6.72
CA LEU A 97 -30.76 5.03 7.53
C LEU A 97 -31.07 5.50 8.95
N LEU A 98 -30.65 4.71 9.92
CA LEU A 98 -30.79 5.04 11.34
C LEU A 98 -30.01 6.31 11.70
N SER A 99 -30.62 7.19 12.50
CA SER A 99 -29.92 8.30 13.14
C SER A 99 -28.88 7.80 14.14
N VAL A 100 -27.97 8.66 14.59
CA VAL A 100 -26.95 8.27 15.58
C VAL A 100 -27.63 7.85 16.90
N SER A 101 -28.65 8.59 17.34
CA SER A 101 -29.41 8.25 18.55
C SER A 101 -30.12 6.89 18.43
N GLN A 102 -30.71 6.61 17.26
CA GLN A 102 -31.35 5.32 16.97
C GLN A 102 -30.33 4.17 16.92
N LYS A 103 -29.16 4.39 16.33
CA LYS A 103 -28.06 3.40 16.33
C LYS A 103 -27.63 3.07 17.75
N VAL A 104 -27.39 4.07 18.59
CA VAL A 104 -27.01 3.87 20.00
C VAL A 104 -28.10 3.06 20.72
N LYS A 105 -29.37 3.42 20.55
CA LYS A 105 -30.49 2.68 21.13
C LYS A 105 -30.54 1.22 20.67
N ASN A 106 -30.35 0.97 19.38
CA ASN A 106 -30.37 -0.39 18.83
C ASN A 106 -29.19 -1.23 19.35
N ILE A 107 -27.98 -0.66 19.41
CA ILE A 107 -26.79 -1.33 19.96
C ILE A 107 -27.04 -1.72 21.43
N ILE A 108 -27.55 -0.79 22.24
CA ILE A 108 -27.90 -1.08 23.64
C ILE A 108 -28.94 -2.20 23.70
N GLN A 109 -30.01 -2.13 22.91
CA GLN A 109 -31.07 -3.14 22.92
C GLN A 109 -30.58 -4.53 22.50
N GLU A 110 -29.76 -4.62 21.46
CA GLU A 110 -29.21 -5.88 20.97
C GLU A 110 -28.26 -6.52 21.99
N GLN A 111 -27.32 -5.74 22.54
CA GLN A 111 -26.31 -6.27 23.45
C GLN A 111 -26.85 -6.55 24.85
N THR A 112 -27.94 -5.88 25.26
CA THR A 112 -28.57 -6.11 26.56
C THR A 112 -29.80 -7.04 26.50
N LYS A 113 -30.05 -7.64 25.32
CA LYS A 113 -31.16 -8.55 25.10
C LYS A 113 -30.96 -9.83 25.92
N GLY A 114 -31.93 -10.17 26.76
CA GLY A 114 -31.91 -11.40 27.56
C GLY A 114 -31.12 -11.31 28.87
N ILE A 115 -30.57 -10.14 29.24
CA ILE A 115 -29.95 -9.94 30.56
C ILE A 115 -31.05 -9.70 31.60
N PRO A 116 -31.24 -10.58 32.60
CA PRO A 116 -32.35 -10.51 33.55
C PRO A 116 -32.07 -9.60 34.76
N ASP A 117 -30.82 -9.39 35.12
CA ASP A 117 -30.39 -8.65 36.31
C ASP A 117 -29.95 -7.22 35.99
N ALA A 118 -30.20 -6.30 36.93
CA ALA A 118 -29.90 -4.88 36.73
C ALA A 118 -28.39 -4.58 36.80
N ARG A 119 -27.63 -5.36 37.59
CA ARG A 119 -26.18 -5.17 37.75
C ARG A 119 -25.42 -5.52 36.47
N THR A 120 -25.66 -6.69 35.89
CA THR A 120 -25.04 -7.09 34.63
C THR A 120 -25.47 -6.17 33.49
N TYR A 121 -26.71 -5.66 33.51
CA TYR A 121 -27.15 -4.63 32.56
C TYR A 121 -26.30 -3.36 32.62
N LEU A 122 -26.06 -2.80 33.82
CA LEU A 122 -25.20 -1.62 33.99
C LEU A 122 -23.74 -1.90 33.61
N LEU A 123 -23.20 -3.08 33.98
CA LEU A 123 -21.85 -3.49 33.56
C LEU A 123 -21.72 -3.60 32.03
N THR A 124 -22.76 -4.09 31.35
CA THR A 124 -22.78 -4.17 29.88
C THR A 124 -22.83 -2.79 29.26
N LEU A 125 -23.59 -1.84 29.83
CA LEU A 125 -23.59 -0.45 29.38
C LEU A 125 -22.21 0.21 29.54
N GLN A 126 -21.53 -0.05 30.65
CA GLN A 126 -20.16 0.43 30.88
C GLN A 126 -19.19 -0.15 29.84
N ASP A 127 -19.28 -1.45 29.55
CA ASP A 127 -18.45 -2.09 28.52
C ASP A 127 -18.72 -1.50 27.12
N ILE A 128 -19.99 -1.24 26.78
CA ILE A 128 -20.37 -0.52 25.54
C ILE A 128 -19.69 0.84 25.51
N ARG A 129 -19.76 1.63 26.58
CA ARG A 129 -19.16 2.96 26.66
C ARG A 129 -17.64 2.90 26.44
N ILE A 130 -16.94 2.03 27.18
CA ILE A 130 -15.49 1.87 27.12
C ILE A 130 -15.04 1.44 25.71
N LYS A 131 -15.73 0.46 25.10
CA LYS A 131 -15.43 0.01 23.73
C LYS A 131 -15.62 1.09 22.68
N ASN A 132 -16.53 2.02 22.91
CA ASN A 132 -16.75 3.18 22.04
C ASN A 132 -15.87 4.39 22.39
N GLY A 133 -14.95 4.26 23.36
CA GLY A 133 -13.99 5.31 23.72
C GLY A 133 -14.61 6.54 24.38
N LEU A 134 -15.82 6.41 24.92
CA LEU A 134 -16.52 7.50 25.59
C LEU A 134 -16.05 7.60 27.05
N PRO A 135 -15.43 8.70 27.52
CA PRO A 135 -15.05 8.86 28.93
C PRO A 135 -16.27 9.15 29.83
N ASP A 136 -16.16 8.86 31.14
CA ASP A 136 -17.19 9.18 32.15
C ASP A 136 -16.73 10.41 32.95
N ASP A 137 -16.68 11.56 32.28
CA ASP A 137 -16.15 12.80 32.85
C ASP A 137 -17.02 13.33 34.01
N LEU A 138 -18.29 12.92 34.06
CA LEU A 138 -19.26 13.31 35.09
C LEU A 138 -19.29 12.34 36.27
N GLY A 139 -18.59 11.20 36.20
CA GLY A 139 -18.65 10.14 37.22
C GLY A 139 -20.05 9.55 37.38
N ALA A 140 -20.86 9.57 36.32
CA ALA A 140 -22.25 9.15 36.34
C ALA A 140 -22.37 7.65 36.64
N GLU A 141 -21.44 6.84 36.13
CA GLU A 141 -21.49 5.38 36.33
C GLU A 141 -21.31 5.01 37.80
N ALA A 142 -20.34 5.62 38.49
CA ALA A 142 -20.13 5.40 39.92
C ALA A 142 -21.38 5.72 40.73
N MET A 143 -22.02 6.87 40.44
CA MET A 143 -23.28 7.26 41.08
C MET A 143 -24.42 6.29 40.77
N MET A 144 -24.49 5.74 39.57
CA MET A 144 -25.49 4.74 39.19
C MET A 144 -25.28 3.39 39.91
N PHE A 145 -24.04 2.96 40.07
CA PHE A 145 -23.71 1.74 40.83
C PHE A 145 -23.99 1.91 42.32
N ASP A 146 -23.68 3.07 42.91
CA ASP A 146 -24.00 3.38 44.31
C ASP A 146 -25.52 3.36 44.55
N ALA A 147 -26.30 3.93 43.63
CA ALA A 147 -27.76 3.90 43.68
C ALA A 147 -28.31 2.48 43.55
N LEU A 148 -27.74 1.65 42.67
CA LEU A 148 -28.11 0.25 42.56
C LEU A 148 -27.81 -0.52 43.85
N GLU A 149 -26.63 -0.33 44.43
CA GLU A 149 -26.23 -1.01 45.67
C GLU A 149 -27.14 -0.64 46.84
N LYS A 150 -27.55 0.64 46.93
CA LYS A 150 -28.51 1.10 47.92
C LYS A 150 -29.87 0.40 47.77
N VAL A 151 -30.39 0.29 46.55
CA VAL A 151 -31.66 -0.42 46.29
C VAL A 151 -31.54 -1.92 46.58
N GLU A 152 -30.43 -2.55 46.20
CA GLU A 152 -30.17 -3.97 46.51
C GLU A 152 -30.09 -4.26 48.01
N LYS A 153 -29.50 -3.33 48.80
CA LYS A 153 -29.47 -3.40 50.27
C LYS A 153 -30.87 -3.31 50.88
N GLU A 154 -31.74 -2.45 50.35
CA GLU A 154 -33.12 -2.31 50.81
C GLU A 154 -33.97 -3.57 50.52
N ILE A 155 -33.79 -4.18 49.35
CA ILE A 155 -34.54 -5.39 48.94
C ILE A 155 -33.90 -6.71 49.41
N LYS A 156 -32.68 -6.67 49.97
CA LYS A 156 -31.88 -7.82 50.46
C LYS A 156 -31.65 -8.94 49.41
N LYS A 157 -31.75 -8.63 48.13
CA LYS A 157 -31.56 -9.56 47.00
C LYS A 157 -31.06 -8.80 45.76
N PRO A 158 -30.42 -9.47 44.79
CA PRO A 158 -30.08 -8.83 43.52
C PRO A 158 -31.33 -8.33 42.78
N LEU A 159 -31.25 -7.12 42.21
CA LEU A 159 -32.40 -6.51 41.54
C LEU A 159 -32.57 -7.11 40.13
N LEU A 160 -33.73 -7.73 39.89
CA LEU A 160 -34.12 -8.22 38.56
C LEU A 160 -34.85 -7.11 37.78
N ARG A 161 -34.61 -7.03 36.46
CA ARG A 161 -35.22 -6.03 35.57
C ARG A 161 -36.73 -6.18 35.41
N ASP A 162 -37.26 -7.37 35.67
CA ASP A 162 -38.70 -7.66 35.67
C ASP A 162 -39.41 -7.24 36.97
N ASP A 163 -38.65 -6.95 38.04
CA ASP A 163 -39.22 -6.48 39.31
C ASP A 163 -39.64 -5.01 39.20
N LYS A 164 -40.94 -4.81 38.87
CA LYS A 164 -41.53 -3.48 38.66
C LYS A 164 -41.35 -2.54 39.87
N LYS A 165 -41.38 -3.06 41.10
CA LYS A 165 -41.27 -2.24 42.33
C LYS A 165 -39.83 -1.81 42.56
N GLY A 166 -38.88 -2.76 42.49
CA GLY A 166 -37.46 -2.45 42.65
C GLY A 166 -36.92 -1.53 41.53
N MET A 167 -37.33 -1.75 40.28
CA MET A 167 -36.97 -0.88 39.16
C MET A 167 -37.61 0.51 39.22
N ALA A 168 -38.71 0.70 39.96
CA ALA A 168 -39.27 2.01 40.21
C ALA A 168 -38.44 2.80 41.24
N LEU A 169 -37.98 2.13 42.31
CA LEU A 169 -37.05 2.71 43.29
C LEU A 169 -35.73 3.10 42.63
N LEU A 170 -35.15 2.21 41.81
CA LEU A 170 -33.91 2.51 41.09
C LEU A 170 -34.07 3.71 40.13
N ARG A 171 -35.19 3.77 39.39
CA ARG A 171 -35.47 4.92 38.52
C ARG A 171 -35.60 6.22 39.30
N ALA A 172 -36.22 6.20 40.47
CA ALA A 172 -36.32 7.39 41.32
C ALA A 172 -34.95 7.88 41.83
N GLU A 173 -34.01 6.98 42.16
CA GLU A 173 -32.64 7.36 42.49
C GLU A 173 -31.89 7.89 41.24
N PHE A 174 -32.08 7.28 40.07
CA PHE A 174 -31.51 7.80 38.81
C PHE A 174 -32.04 9.19 38.46
N ASP A 175 -33.32 9.48 38.71
CA ASP A 175 -33.89 10.81 38.50
C ASP A 175 -33.23 11.87 39.41
N LYS A 176 -32.83 11.50 40.63
CA LYS A 176 -32.06 12.38 41.53
C LYS A 176 -30.65 12.62 41.00
N ILE A 177 -29.98 11.59 40.50
CA ILE A 177 -28.65 11.69 39.88
C ILE A 177 -28.72 12.59 38.63
N ASN A 178 -29.70 12.35 37.76
CA ASN A 178 -29.93 13.15 36.55
C ASN A 178 -30.12 14.64 36.89
N LYS A 179 -30.93 14.96 37.90
CA LYS A 179 -31.07 16.35 38.39
C LYS A 179 -29.76 16.95 38.90
N LYS A 180 -28.96 16.17 39.63
CA LYS A 180 -27.64 16.61 40.14
C LYS A 180 -26.65 16.89 39.01
N LEU A 181 -26.71 16.09 37.94
CA LEU A 181 -25.86 16.22 36.76
C LEU A 181 -26.39 17.23 35.72
N GLY A 182 -27.58 17.81 35.95
CA GLY A 182 -28.22 18.70 34.97
C GLY A 182 -28.67 18.00 33.69
N ILE A 183 -28.89 16.68 33.73
CA ILE A 183 -29.29 15.87 32.58
C ILE A 183 -30.82 15.74 32.59
N CYS A 184 -31.49 16.38 31.63
CA CYS A 184 -32.92 16.24 31.41
C CYS A 184 -33.18 15.44 30.12
N LYS A 185 -34.19 14.56 30.16
CA LYS A 185 -34.55 13.73 28.99
C LYS A 185 -35.16 14.57 27.87
N GLU A 186 -35.76 15.69 28.24
CA GLU A 186 -36.39 16.67 27.37
C GLU A 186 -35.37 17.39 26.47
N ASP A 187 -34.10 17.46 26.89
CA ASP A 187 -33.01 18.10 26.13
C ASP A 187 -32.39 17.16 25.09
N LEU A 188 -32.77 15.87 25.06
CA LEU A 188 -32.21 14.89 24.13
C LEU A 188 -32.32 15.30 22.64
N PRO A 189 -33.44 15.88 22.16
CA PRO A 189 -33.52 16.36 20.78
C PRO A 189 -32.55 17.50 20.48
N LYS A 190 -32.25 18.35 21.47
CA LYS A 190 -31.29 19.45 21.34
C LYS A 190 -29.86 18.92 21.20
N TYR A 191 -29.48 17.93 22.01
CA TYR A 191 -28.18 17.26 21.88
C TYR A 191 -28.05 16.52 20.55
N GLU A 192 -29.13 15.92 20.05
CA GLU A 192 -29.14 15.29 18.73
C GLU A 192 -28.91 16.33 17.62
N GLU A 193 -29.56 17.48 17.67
CA GLU A 193 -29.35 18.56 16.70
C GLU A 193 -27.92 19.12 16.73
N GLU A 194 -27.37 19.35 17.93
CA GLU A 194 -25.99 19.81 18.10
C GLU A 194 -24.97 18.79 17.57
N LEU A 195 -25.20 17.51 17.82
CA LEU A 195 -24.36 16.43 17.29
C LEU A 195 -24.39 16.38 15.76
N GLU A 196 -25.56 16.55 15.15
CA GLU A 196 -25.70 16.60 13.69
C GLU A 196 -24.95 17.78 13.08
N LEU A 197 -25.00 18.95 13.71
CA LEU A 197 -24.25 20.12 13.25
C LEU A 197 -22.73 19.91 13.39
N LYS A 198 -22.28 19.28 14.48
CA LYS A 198 -20.85 18.96 14.67
C LYS A 198 -20.36 17.96 13.62
N LEU A 199 -21.11 16.88 13.41
CA LEU A 199 -20.79 15.89 12.36
C LEU A 199 -20.78 16.52 10.97
N ALA A 200 -21.75 17.40 10.68
CA ALA A 200 -21.82 18.15 9.43
C ALA A 200 -20.57 19.03 9.23
N LYS A 201 -20.15 19.76 10.27
CA LYS A 201 -18.93 20.58 10.22
C LYS A 201 -17.70 19.71 9.96
N ASP A 202 -17.52 18.62 10.71
CA ASP A 202 -16.37 17.73 10.57
C ASP A 202 -16.30 17.13 9.15
N GLN A 203 -17.41 16.64 8.62
CA GLN A 203 -17.49 16.14 7.24
C GLN A 203 -17.15 17.22 6.20
N LEU A 204 -17.67 18.45 6.36
CA LEU A 204 -17.35 19.55 5.46
C LEU A 204 -15.86 19.94 5.51
N THR A 205 -15.22 19.87 6.69
CA THR A 205 -13.77 20.13 6.78
C THR A 205 -12.95 19.10 6.01
N GLU A 206 -13.32 17.81 6.10
CA GLU A 206 -12.66 16.74 5.38
C GLU A 206 -12.85 16.89 3.86
N ILE A 207 -14.09 17.14 3.41
CA ILE A 207 -14.40 17.39 2.00
C ILE A 207 -13.62 18.60 1.47
N LYS A 208 -13.59 19.72 2.21
CA LYS A 208 -12.84 20.92 1.81
C LYS A 208 -11.36 20.62 1.63
N LYS A 209 -10.78 19.83 2.54
CA LYS A 209 -9.38 19.42 2.47
C LYS A 209 -9.10 18.57 1.22
N GLU A 210 -9.93 17.56 0.94
CA GLU A 210 -9.79 16.69 -0.24
C GLU A 210 -9.91 17.49 -1.55
N VAL A 211 -10.92 18.36 -1.64
CA VAL A 211 -11.14 19.22 -2.82
C VAL A 211 -9.96 20.16 -3.04
N VAL A 212 -9.42 20.78 -1.99
CA VAL A 212 -8.24 21.66 -2.09
C VAL A 212 -7.01 20.89 -2.55
N GLU A 213 -6.76 19.68 -2.03
CA GLU A 213 -5.64 18.84 -2.47
C GLU A 213 -5.79 18.47 -3.96
N GLU A 214 -7.00 18.10 -4.39
CA GLU A 214 -7.26 17.72 -5.78
C GLU A 214 -7.18 18.92 -6.73
N MET A 215 -7.72 20.08 -6.35
CA MET A 215 -7.57 21.32 -7.11
C MET A 215 -6.10 21.75 -7.20
N SER A 216 -5.33 21.66 -6.11
CA SER A 216 -3.88 21.91 -6.12
C SER A 216 -3.16 20.97 -7.10
N ASN A 217 -3.53 19.69 -7.13
CA ASN A 217 -2.99 18.72 -8.08
C ASN A 217 -3.38 19.01 -9.53
N LEU A 218 -4.60 19.50 -9.79
CA LEU A 218 -5.06 19.88 -11.13
C LEU A 218 -4.38 21.16 -11.62
N ILE A 219 -4.16 22.15 -10.75
CA ILE A 219 -3.40 23.37 -11.05
C ILE A 219 -1.95 23.00 -11.41
N LYS A 220 -1.30 22.16 -10.60
CA LYS A 220 0.05 21.61 -10.89
C LYS A 220 0.13 20.85 -12.23
N ARG A 221 -0.98 20.32 -12.75
CA ARG A 221 -1.02 19.66 -14.08
C ARG A 221 -1.12 20.64 -15.26
N LYS A 222 -1.67 21.84 -15.04
CA LYS A 222 -1.82 22.89 -16.06
C LYS A 222 -0.53 23.69 -16.26
N ASP A 223 0.19 24.00 -15.18
CA ASP A 223 1.47 24.72 -15.26
C ASP A 223 2.66 23.75 -15.37
N ARG A 224 2.78 23.08 -16.53
CA ARG A 224 3.98 22.29 -16.82
C ARG A 224 5.14 23.26 -17.07
N PRO A 225 6.29 23.11 -16.39
CA PRO A 225 7.48 23.89 -16.73
C PRO A 225 7.80 23.69 -18.23
N PRO A 226 8.22 24.74 -18.96
CA PRO A 226 8.67 24.55 -20.33
C PRO A 226 9.85 23.57 -20.36
N LEU A 227 9.85 22.67 -21.34
CA LEU A 227 10.94 21.71 -21.56
C LEU A 227 12.21 22.47 -21.97
N THR A 228 13.15 22.63 -21.04
CA THR A 228 14.47 23.20 -21.34
C THR A 228 15.43 22.13 -21.85
N PHE A 229 16.44 22.54 -22.63
CA PHE A 229 17.47 21.63 -23.13
C PHE A 229 18.21 20.89 -21.99
N ARG A 230 18.48 21.59 -20.88
CA ARG A 230 19.07 21.00 -19.67
C ARG A 230 18.24 19.83 -19.13
N MET A 231 16.91 19.95 -19.12
CA MET A 231 16.02 18.89 -18.67
C MET A 231 16.00 17.70 -19.62
N LEU A 232 16.10 17.95 -20.94
CA LEU A 232 16.26 16.87 -21.92
C LEU A 232 17.56 16.10 -21.71
N VAL A 233 18.67 16.79 -21.39
CA VAL A 233 19.93 16.13 -21.03
C VAL A 233 19.78 15.32 -19.74
N GLU A 234 19.11 15.87 -18.72
CA GLU A 234 18.81 15.15 -17.47
C GLU A 234 17.97 13.87 -17.74
N PHE A 235 16.94 13.94 -18.60
CA PHE A 235 16.15 12.77 -19.01
C PHE A 235 16.95 11.76 -19.83
N PHE A 236 17.85 12.23 -20.70
CA PHE A 236 18.74 11.37 -21.47
C PHE A 236 19.72 10.61 -20.57
N LEU A 237 20.34 11.29 -19.60
CA LEU A 237 21.23 10.67 -18.62
C LEU A 237 20.48 9.72 -17.70
N LEU A 238 19.27 10.10 -17.30
CA LEU A 238 18.38 9.23 -16.54
C LEU A 238 18.10 7.95 -17.36
N ALA A 239 17.74 8.06 -18.63
CA ALA A 239 17.56 6.93 -19.54
C ALA A 239 18.79 6.04 -19.67
N LEU A 240 19.96 6.68 -19.79
CA LEU A 240 21.24 5.98 -19.88
C LEU A 240 21.46 5.12 -18.65
N CYS A 241 21.19 5.63 -17.44
CA CYS A 241 21.34 4.86 -16.21
C CYS A 241 20.29 3.75 -16.10
N GLY A 242 18.99 4.07 -16.14
CA GLY A 242 17.96 3.10 -15.74
C GLY A 242 17.46 2.16 -16.81
N ILE A 243 17.69 2.49 -18.08
CA ILE A 243 17.30 1.64 -19.20
C ILE A 243 18.56 1.04 -19.81
N THR A 244 19.44 1.85 -20.40
CA THR A 244 20.54 1.33 -21.22
C THR A 244 21.63 0.64 -20.43
N ALA A 245 22.23 1.31 -19.45
CA ALA A 245 23.28 0.75 -18.61
C ALA A 245 22.72 -0.38 -17.73
N ASN A 246 21.59 -0.16 -17.07
CA ASN A 246 20.91 -1.18 -16.26
C ASN A 246 20.66 -2.48 -17.05
N GLN A 247 19.85 -2.42 -18.12
CA GLN A 247 19.51 -3.63 -18.89
C GLN A 247 20.72 -4.20 -19.64
N GLY A 248 21.58 -3.35 -20.20
CA GLY A 248 22.76 -3.78 -20.94
C GLY A 248 23.75 -4.53 -20.05
N PHE A 249 24.11 -3.95 -18.90
CA PHE A 249 25.00 -4.58 -17.94
C PHE A 249 24.38 -5.83 -17.31
N TYR A 250 23.07 -5.86 -17.06
CA TYR A 250 22.41 -7.08 -16.58
C TYR A 250 22.53 -8.23 -17.58
N LEU A 251 22.25 -7.98 -18.86
CA LEU A 251 22.27 -9.02 -19.90
C LEU A 251 23.68 -9.53 -20.18
N VAL A 252 24.66 -8.63 -20.27
CA VAL A 252 26.08 -9.00 -20.46
C VAL A 252 26.60 -9.70 -19.19
N GLY A 253 26.21 -9.23 -18.01
CA GLY A 253 26.54 -9.85 -16.73
C GLY A 253 26.03 -11.29 -16.65
N LEU A 254 24.77 -11.55 -17.04
CA LEU A 254 24.20 -12.89 -17.10
C LEU A 254 24.84 -13.80 -18.15
N PHE A 255 25.47 -13.24 -19.18
CA PHE A 255 26.21 -14.02 -20.17
C PHE A 255 27.47 -14.64 -19.56
N TYR A 256 28.13 -13.91 -18.66
CA TYR A 256 29.41 -14.32 -18.05
C TYR A 256 29.29 -14.87 -16.62
N ALA A 257 28.18 -14.60 -15.92
CA ALA A 257 27.92 -15.02 -14.55
C ALA A 257 26.59 -15.77 -14.41
N SER A 258 26.40 -16.48 -13.30
CA SER A 258 25.19 -17.28 -13.09
C SER A 258 23.98 -16.41 -12.71
N PRO A 259 22.75 -16.83 -13.07
CA PRO A 259 21.52 -16.18 -12.62
C PRO A 259 21.41 -16.10 -11.09
N THR A 260 21.90 -17.12 -10.39
CA THR A 260 21.95 -17.14 -8.92
C THR A 260 22.85 -16.03 -8.36
N PHE A 261 24.03 -15.84 -8.95
CA PHE A 261 24.93 -14.76 -8.57
C PHE A 261 24.33 -13.39 -8.90
N ALA A 262 23.71 -13.24 -10.07
CA ALA A 262 23.00 -12.02 -10.46
C ALA A 262 21.83 -11.68 -9.52
N SER A 263 21.11 -12.68 -9.01
CA SER A 263 20.09 -12.47 -7.98
C SER A 263 20.71 -12.05 -6.65
N ALA A 264 21.82 -12.67 -6.24
CA ALA A 264 22.47 -12.39 -4.96
C ALA A 264 23.05 -10.97 -4.92
N ILE A 265 23.75 -10.55 -5.97
CA ILE A 265 24.37 -9.22 -6.03
C ILE A 265 23.34 -8.10 -6.12
N GLN A 266 22.17 -8.33 -6.72
CA GLN A 266 21.07 -7.34 -6.75
C GLN A 266 20.51 -7.04 -5.36
N ASN A 267 20.70 -7.91 -4.37
CA ASN A 267 20.35 -7.60 -2.98
C ASN A 267 21.19 -6.45 -2.41
N SER A 268 22.29 -6.03 -3.06
CA SER A 268 23.07 -4.85 -2.67
C SER A 268 22.45 -3.51 -3.10
N VAL A 269 21.47 -3.51 -4.02
CA VAL A 269 20.81 -2.30 -4.53
C VAL A 269 20.28 -1.40 -3.40
N PRO A 270 19.58 -1.90 -2.36
CA PRO A 270 19.08 -1.03 -1.30
C PRO A 270 20.21 -0.32 -0.54
N ALA A 271 21.35 -0.98 -0.31
CA ALA A 271 22.52 -0.36 0.32
C ALA A 271 23.15 0.71 -0.57
N ILE A 272 23.36 0.42 -1.85
CA ILE A 272 23.92 1.39 -2.80
C ILE A 272 22.99 2.61 -2.91
N THR A 273 21.67 2.36 -2.97
CA THR A 273 20.64 3.41 -3.00
C THR A 273 20.67 4.25 -1.74
N PHE A 274 20.78 3.62 -0.56
CA PHE A 274 20.87 4.33 0.72
C PHE A 274 22.09 5.25 0.78
N VAL A 275 23.27 4.73 0.45
CA VAL A 275 24.52 5.52 0.47
C VAL A 275 24.44 6.70 -0.49
N MET A 276 23.93 6.49 -1.70
CA MET A 276 23.82 7.55 -2.69
C MET A 276 22.73 8.57 -2.34
N ALA A 277 21.59 8.14 -1.80
CA ALA A 277 20.54 9.04 -1.32
C ALA A 277 21.02 9.90 -0.14
N ALA A 278 21.82 9.33 0.76
CA ALA A 278 22.45 10.06 1.85
C ALA A 278 23.50 11.06 1.34
N ALA A 279 24.35 10.66 0.39
CA ALA A 279 25.37 11.53 -0.22
C ALA A 279 24.74 12.73 -0.94
N LEU A 280 23.61 12.53 -1.63
CA LEU A 280 22.84 13.59 -2.30
C LEU A 280 21.91 14.36 -1.36
N ARG A 281 21.94 14.09 -0.05
CA ARG A 281 21.07 14.70 0.98
C ARG A 281 19.57 14.56 0.67
N LEU A 282 19.20 13.52 -0.07
CA LEU A 282 17.80 13.17 -0.37
C LEU A 282 17.16 12.38 0.78
N GLU A 283 17.98 11.80 1.64
CA GLU A 283 17.56 11.11 2.86
C GLU A 283 18.36 11.65 4.04
N GLN A 284 17.67 12.10 5.11
CA GLN A 284 18.36 12.52 6.33
C GLN A 284 18.71 11.30 7.17
N VAL A 285 20.01 11.03 7.28
CA VAL A 285 20.54 9.93 8.08
C VAL A 285 21.28 10.52 9.27
N ASN A 286 20.59 10.63 10.39
CA ASN A 286 21.22 10.99 11.65
C ASN A 286 21.42 9.75 12.51
N LEU A 287 22.63 9.17 12.47
CA LEU A 287 22.98 7.98 13.26
C LEU A 287 22.94 8.21 14.77
N ARG A 288 22.87 9.47 15.22
CA ARG A 288 22.69 9.82 16.63
C ARG A 288 21.24 9.71 17.07
N ARG A 289 20.28 9.73 16.14
CA ARG A 289 18.86 9.61 16.42
C ARG A 289 18.34 8.19 16.15
N ARG A 290 17.33 7.79 16.92
CA ARG A 290 16.73 6.44 16.82
C ARG A 290 16.13 6.17 15.43
N ASP A 291 15.56 7.18 14.79
CA ASP A 291 15.02 7.09 13.43
C ASP A 291 16.11 6.78 12.38
N GLY A 292 17.27 7.44 12.45
CA GLY A 292 18.38 7.17 11.53
C GLY A 292 18.98 5.77 11.72
N VAL A 293 19.14 5.32 12.97
CA VAL A 293 19.62 3.96 13.28
C VAL A 293 18.65 2.90 12.76
N ALA A 294 17.33 3.10 12.96
CA ALA A 294 16.30 2.17 12.50
C ALA A 294 16.29 2.00 10.97
N LYS A 295 16.56 3.07 10.21
CA LYS A 295 16.67 3.00 8.74
C LYS A 295 17.89 2.16 8.30
N VAL A 296 19.04 2.36 8.93
CA VAL A 296 20.28 1.63 8.59
C VAL A 296 20.16 0.16 8.94
N VAL A 297 19.78 -0.14 10.19
CA VAL A 297 19.63 -1.52 10.67
C VAL A 297 18.56 -2.25 9.86
N GLY A 298 17.44 -1.59 9.58
CA GLY A 298 16.37 -2.16 8.74
C GLY A 298 16.84 -2.47 7.33
N THR A 299 17.62 -1.57 6.70
CA THR A 299 18.19 -1.81 5.36
C THR A 299 19.16 -3.00 5.37
N ILE A 300 20.06 -3.08 6.35
CA ILE A 300 21.01 -4.20 6.49
C ILE A 300 20.25 -5.52 6.69
N ALA A 301 19.23 -5.53 7.55
CA ALA A 301 18.39 -6.70 7.77
C ALA A 301 17.71 -7.15 6.47
N SER A 302 17.05 -6.26 5.73
CA SER A 302 16.39 -6.62 4.47
C SER A 302 17.35 -7.20 3.43
N ILE A 303 18.58 -6.67 3.32
CA ILE A 303 19.63 -7.20 2.44
C ILE A 303 20.09 -8.58 2.91
N GLY A 304 20.33 -8.74 4.21
CA GLY A 304 20.73 -10.01 4.81
C GLY A 304 19.67 -11.09 4.58
N GLY A 305 18.40 -10.77 4.79
CA GLY A 305 17.28 -11.67 4.55
C GLY A 305 17.19 -12.11 3.08
N ALA A 306 17.29 -11.20 2.12
CA ALA A 306 17.27 -11.55 0.69
C ALA A 306 18.48 -12.39 0.27
N THR A 307 19.65 -12.11 0.87
CA THR A 307 20.87 -12.89 0.66
C THR A 307 20.73 -14.32 1.19
N ILE A 308 20.10 -14.50 2.36
CA ILE A 308 19.79 -15.82 2.92
C ILE A 308 18.84 -16.58 2.00
N ILE A 309 17.75 -15.97 1.49
CA ILE A 309 16.85 -16.65 0.53
C ILE A 309 17.61 -17.12 -0.71
N THR A 310 18.56 -16.31 -1.20
CA THR A 310 19.26 -16.59 -2.46
C THR A 310 20.36 -17.65 -2.30
N LEU A 311 21.10 -17.61 -1.19
CA LEU A 311 22.31 -18.42 -1.01
C LEU A 311 22.12 -19.62 -0.08
N TYR A 312 21.12 -19.60 0.80
CA TYR A 312 20.90 -20.65 1.79
C TYR A 312 19.62 -21.44 1.51
N LYS A 313 19.75 -22.71 1.09
CA LYS A 313 18.63 -23.64 0.91
C LYS A 313 18.18 -24.26 2.25
N GLY A 314 19.07 -24.77 3.09
CA GLY A 314 18.66 -25.49 4.30
C GLY A 314 17.79 -26.73 4.01
N SER A 315 17.05 -27.23 5.01
CA SER A 315 16.18 -28.41 4.89
C SER A 315 14.86 -28.10 4.17
N PRO A 316 14.35 -29.03 3.32
CA PRO A 316 13.04 -28.88 2.67
C PRO A 316 11.92 -29.10 3.70
N LEU A 317 10.92 -28.21 3.70
CA LEU A 317 9.86 -28.20 4.72
C LEU A 317 8.59 -28.92 4.26
N LEU A 318 8.39 -29.09 2.95
CA LEU A 318 7.26 -29.84 2.38
C LEU A 318 7.78 -31.12 1.71
N HIS A 319 7.58 -32.26 2.37
CA HIS A 319 7.75 -33.59 1.77
C HIS A 319 6.53 -33.87 0.86
N HIS A 320 6.58 -33.42 -0.38
CA HIS A 320 5.70 -34.00 -1.40
C HIS A 320 6.36 -35.26 -1.95
N TYR A 321 5.67 -36.40 -1.78
CA TYR A 321 6.01 -37.70 -2.35
C TYR A 321 5.87 -37.63 -3.88
N LEU A 322 6.88 -37.12 -4.58
CA LEU A 322 7.10 -37.44 -5.99
C LEU A 322 8.35 -38.32 -6.07
N PRO A 323 8.35 -39.43 -6.85
CA PRO A 323 9.48 -40.35 -6.91
C PRO A 323 10.75 -39.60 -7.32
N ARG A 324 11.73 -39.66 -6.41
CA ARG A 324 13.00 -38.93 -6.43
C ARG A 324 14.02 -39.56 -7.40
N THR A 325 13.60 -39.91 -8.60
CA THR A 325 14.46 -40.67 -9.55
C THR A 325 14.75 -39.96 -10.86
N LEU A 326 14.09 -38.84 -11.20
CA LEU A 326 14.38 -38.10 -12.44
C LEU A 326 15.11 -36.75 -12.25
N GLY A 327 15.04 -36.14 -11.06
CA GLY A 327 15.63 -34.81 -10.80
C GLY A 327 17.12 -34.83 -10.48
N ASP A 328 17.62 -35.85 -9.78
CA ASP A 328 19.03 -35.94 -9.36
C ASP A 328 19.97 -36.38 -10.49
N LEU A 329 19.44 -37.01 -11.55
CA LEU A 329 20.23 -37.37 -12.74
C LEU A 329 20.47 -36.18 -13.68
N LEU A 330 19.73 -35.08 -13.52
CA LEU A 330 19.84 -33.85 -14.31
C LEU A 330 20.27 -32.62 -13.47
N GLY A 331 20.47 -32.80 -12.16
CA GLY A 331 20.54 -31.70 -11.17
C GLY A 331 21.72 -31.72 -10.21
N GLY A 332 22.79 -32.47 -10.50
CA GLY A 332 24.07 -32.22 -9.82
C GLY A 332 24.57 -30.79 -10.14
N PRO A 333 25.36 -30.13 -9.26
CA PRO A 333 26.07 -28.94 -9.68
C PRO A 333 26.97 -29.38 -10.83
N LEU A 334 26.53 -29.11 -12.06
CA LEU A 334 27.41 -29.08 -13.21
C LEU A 334 28.51 -28.09 -12.80
N LEU A 335 29.63 -28.64 -12.36
CA LEU A 335 30.91 -27.97 -12.40
C LEU A 335 31.14 -27.68 -13.87
N VAL A 336 30.49 -26.60 -14.34
CA VAL A 336 30.78 -25.95 -15.59
C VAL A 336 32.27 -25.75 -15.56
N SER A 337 32.94 -26.41 -16.51
CA SER A 337 34.37 -26.27 -16.79
C SER A 337 34.80 -24.85 -16.51
N SER A 338 35.80 -24.67 -15.65
CA SER A 338 36.29 -23.37 -15.18
C SER A 338 36.19 -22.33 -16.30
N PRO A 339 35.21 -21.40 -16.27
CA PRO A 339 35.23 -20.29 -17.20
C PRO A 339 36.55 -19.56 -16.91
N ASP A 340 37.24 -19.14 -17.97
CA ASP A 340 38.41 -18.26 -17.85
C ASP A 340 38.14 -17.25 -16.73
N ILE A 341 38.93 -17.25 -15.65
CA ILE A 341 38.66 -16.47 -14.42
C ILE A 341 38.43 -14.98 -14.77
N LYS A 342 39.07 -14.52 -15.85
CA LYS A 342 38.89 -13.19 -16.45
C LYS A 342 37.45 -12.94 -16.92
N ASN A 343 36.80 -13.90 -17.58
CA ASN A 343 35.43 -13.77 -18.10
C ASN A 343 34.41 -13.74 -16.95
N TRP A 344 34.58 -14.57 -15.92
CA TRP A 344 33.69 -14.54 -14.76
C TRP A 344 33.80 -13.24 -13.97
N THR A 345 35.03 -12.73 -13.76
CA THR A 345 35.27 -11.43 -13.10
C THR A 345 34.62 -10.28 -13.87
N LEU A 346 34.65 -10.33 -15.21
CA LEU A 346 33.96 -9.37 -16.07
C LEU A 346 32.43 -9.42 -15.85
N GLY A 347 31.87 -10.63 -15.71
CA GLY A 347 30.46 -10.84 -15.34
C GLY A 347 30.09 -10.20 -14.00
N CYS A 348 30.94 -10.36 -12.98
CA CYS A 348 30.76 -9.71 -11.68
C CYS A 348 30.79 -8.18 -11.80
N LEU A 349 31.74 -7.63 -12.56
CA LEU A 349 31.86 -6.18 -12.77
C LEU A 349 30.63 -5.60 -13.47
N TYR A 350 30.12 -6.27 -14.51
CA TYR A 350 28.90 -5.85 -15.19
C TYR A 350 27.69 -5.93 -14.25
N LEU A 351 27.51 -7.01 -13.49
CA LEU A 351 26.39 -7.11 -12.55
C LEU A 351 26.47 -6.08 -11.42
N LEU A 352 27.67 -5.72 -10.97
CA LEU A 352 27.86 -4.61 -10.04
C LEU A 352 27.50 -3.27 -10.69
N GLY A 353 27.93 -3.05 -11.93
CA GLY A 353 27.55 -1.89 -12.75
C GLY A 353 26.03 -1.77 -12.92
N ASN A 354 25.33 -2.89 -13.12
CA ASN A 354 23.86 -2.96 -13.12
C ASN A 354 23.27 -2.46 -11.80
N CYS A 355 23.79 -2.93 -10.66
CA CYS A 355 23.29 -2.49 -9.34
C CYS A 355 23.49 -0.98 -9.13
N PHE A 356 24.65 -0.44 -9.52
CA PHE A 356 24.90 1.00 -9.47
C PHE A 356 23.97 1.78 -10.40
N ALA A 357 23.77 1.31 -11.63
CA ALA A 357 22.90 1.96 -12.61
C ALA A 357 21.44 1.98 -12.14
N TRP A 358 20.95 0.88 -11.58
CA TRP A 358 19.59 0.78 -11.02
C TRP A 358 19.39 1.65 -9.78
N SER A 359 20.37 1.68 -8.86
CA SER A 359 20.34 2.62 -7.74
C SER A 359 20.38 4.07 -8.22
N ALA A 360 21.22 4.40 -9.20
CA ALA A 360 21.37 5.77 -9.72
C ALA A 360 20.07 6.24 -10.35
N TRP A 361 19.43 5.36 -11.13
CA TRP A 361 18.10 5.59 -11.67
C TRP A 361 17.08 5.95 -10.58
N MET A 362 16.97 5.17 -9.51
CA MET A 362 16.03 5.46 -8.43
C MET A 362 16.34 6.79 -7.73
N VAL A 363 17.61 7.05 -7.40
CA VAL A 363 17.98 8.24 -6.65
C VAL A 363 17.87 9.52 -7.48
N LEU A 364 18.27 9.50 -8.75
CA LEU A 364 18.23 10.67 -9.64
C LEU A 364 16.80 11.05 -10.06
N GLN A 365 15.83 10.13 -9.98
CA GLN A 365 14.43 10.47 -10.21
C GLN A 365 13.90 11.53 -9.24
N ALA A 366 14.29 11.50 -7.97
CA ALA A 366 13.78 12.42 -6.96
C ALA A 366 14.11 13.91 -7.26
N PRO A 367 15.37 14.33 -7.52
CA PRO A 367 15.66 15.72 -7.86
C PRO A 367 15.08 16.14 -9.22
N ILE A 368 14.95 15.21 -10.18
CA ILE A 368 14.35 15.49 -11.49
C ILE A 368 12.84 15.75 -11.34
N LEU A 369 12.13 14.97 -10.52
CA LEU A 369 10.72 15.17 -10.23
C LEU A 369 10.43 16.47 -9.45
N LYS A 370 11.38 16.92 -8.62
CA LYS A 370 11.29 18.25 -7.99
C LYS A 370 11.32 19.38 -9.02
N LYS A 371 12.14 19.26 -10.07
CA LYS A 371 12.22 20.24 -11.16
C LYS A 371 11.08 20.10 -12.16
N TYR A 372 10.61 18.88 -12.40
CA TYR A 372 9.56 18.57 -13.37
C TYR A 372 8.52 17.62 -12.76
N PRO A 373 7.46 18.15 -12.13
CA PRO A 373 6.49 17.36 -11.38
C PRO A 373 5.54 16.51 -12.26
N ALA A 374 5.77 16.43 -13.56
CA ALA A 374 4.99 15.63 -14.50
C ALA A 374 5.54 14.21 -14.65
N ARG A 375 5.20 13.34 -13.69
CA ARG A 375 5.69 11.94 -13.56
C ARG A 375 5.61 11.13 -14.87
N LEU A 376 4.43 11.08 -15.49
CA LEU A 376 4.22 10.32 -16.74
C LEU A 376 5.07 10.86 -17.89
N SER A 377 5.27 12.18 -17.96
CA SER A 377 6.11 12.79 -18.97
C SER A 377 7.58 12.45 -18.76
N VAL A 378 8.08 12.48 -17.52
CA VAL A 378 9.45 12.03 -17.19
C VAL A 378 9.66 10.57 -17.64
N THR A 379 8.72 9.68 -17.30
CA THR A 379 8.81 8.27 -17.72
C THR A 379 8.74 8.13 -19.24
N ALA A 380 7.86 8.86 -19.93
CA ALA A 380 7.76 8.82 -21.37
C ALA A 380 9.04 9.30 -22.08
N PHE A 381 9.59 10.45 -21.67
CA PHE A 381 10.86 10.95 -22.20
C PHE A 381 12.01 9.99 -21.93
N THR A 382 12.01 9.37 -20.75
CA THR A 382 13.05 8.40 -20.44
C THR A 382 12.93 7.16 -21.33
N CYS A 383 11.75 6.57 -21.45
CA CYS A 383 11.54 5.42 -22.33
C CYS A 383 11.88 5.76 -23.78
N PHE A 384 11.57 6.98 -24.24
CA PHE A 384 11.91 7.48 -25.56
C PHE A 384 13.43 7.58 -25.77
N PHE A 385 14.16 8.22 -24.86
CA PHE A 385 15.62 8.28 -24.95
C PHE A 385 16.28 6.92 -24.80
N GLY A 386 15.76 6.06 -23.93
CA GLY A 386 16.24 4.69 -23.75
C GLY A 386 16.03 3.84 -25.01
N LEU A 387 14.90 4.02 -25.71
CA LEU A 387 14.65 3.43 -27.02
C LEU A 387 15.71 3.87 -28.03
N ILE A 388 15.97 5.19 -28.14
CA ILE A 388 16.99 5.73 -29.05
C ILE A 388 18.37 5.15 -28.71
N GLN A 389 18.77 5.19 -27.44
CA GLN A 389 20.08 4.69 -26.98
C GLN A 389 20.24 3.20 -27.31
N PHE A 390 19.24 2.37 -27.03
CA PHE A 390 19.29 0.95 -27.37
C PHE A 390 19.22 0.68 -28.87
N LEU A 391 18.49 1.48 -29.64
CA LEU A 391 18.42 1.35 -31.10
C LEU A 391 19.77 1.66 -31.72
N VAL A 392 20.46 2.70 -31.25
CA VAL A 392 21.83 3.03 -31.65
C VAL A 392 22.77 1.86 -31.33
N ILE A 393 22.74 1.31 -30.12
CA ILE A 393 23.56 0.15 -29.75
C ILE A 393 23.24 -1.05 -30.64
N ALA A 394 21.95 -1.36 -30.84
CA ALA A 394 21.51 -2.48 -31.67
C ALA A 394 21.96 -2.32 -33.14
N ALA A 395 21.92 -1.11 -33.70
CA ALA A 395 22.39 -0.85 -35.05
C ALA A 395 23.90 -1.14 -35.24
N PHE A 396 24.70 -0.93 -34.19
CA PHE A 396 26.14 -1.25 -34.23
C PHE A 396 26.44 -2.73 -33.96
N VAL A 397 25.72 -3.34 -33.01
CA VAL A 397 25.98 -4.71 -32.54
C VAL A 397 25.37 -5.75 -33.48
N GLU A 398 24.15 -5.54 -33.97
CA GLU A 398 23.41 -6.50 -34.78
C GLU A 398 23.21 -5.97 -36.21
N ARG A 399 24.17 -6.33 -37.08
CA ARG A 399 24.15 -5.92 -38.49
C ARG A 399 23.28 -6.81 -39.38
N ASP A 400 22.87 -7.98 -38.90
CA ASP A 400 22.04 -8.89 -39.67
C ASP A 400 20.54 -8.53 -39.56
N THR A 401 20.01 -8.00 -40.66
CA THR A 401 18.59 -7.60 -40.80
C THR A 401 17.60 -8.74 -40.58
N ALA A 402 18.01 -10.01 -40.72
CA ALA A 402 17.15 -11.15 -40.46
C ALA A 402 16.74 -11.20 -38.98
N HIS A 403 17.66 -10.90 -38.07
CA HIS A 403 17.35 -10.95 -36.65
C HIS A 403 16.40 -9.84 -36.20
N TRP A 404 16.32 -8.71 -36.91
CA TRP A 404 15.41 -7.59 -36.57
C TRP A 404 13.93 -7.94 -36.74
N LYS A 405 13.61 -8.98 -37.53
CA LYS A 405 12.23 -9.43 -37.74
C LYS A 405 11.77 -10.26 -36.55
N VAL A 406 10.49 -10.14 -36.16
CA VAL A 406 9.86 -11.01 -35.15
C VAL A 406 9.46 -12.33 -35.83
N HIS A 407 9.90 -13.47 -35.28
CA HIS A 407 9.74 -14.77 -35.95
C HIS A 407 8.54 -15.58 -35.45
N SER A 408 7.98 -15.24 -34.29
CA SER A 408 6.90 -16.02 -33.66
C SER A 408 5.92 -15.15 -32.87
N GLY A 409 4.66 -15.60 -32.76
CA GLY A 409 3.66 -14.96 -31.91
C GLY A 409 4.02 -14.98 -30.42
N VAL A 410 4.74 -16.00 -29.94
CA VAL A 410 5.21 -16.08 -28.53
C VAL A 410 6.25 -15.00 -28.24
N GLU A 411 7.10 -14.73 -29.23
CA GLU A 411 8.09 -13.66 -29.13
C GLU A 411 7.41 -12.29 -29.10
N LEU A 412 6.44 -12.06 -29.98
CA LEU A 412 5.63 -10.84 -29.97
C LEU A 412 4.95 -10.64 -28.62
N PHE A 413 4.34 -11.69 -28.06
CA PHE A 413 3.70 -11.64 -26.74
C PHE A 413 4.70 -11.26 -25.63
N THR A 414 5.90 -11.83 -25.66
CA THR A 414 6.95 -11.54 -24.67
C THR A 414 7.44 -10.10 -24.77
N ILE A 415 7.58 -9.57 -26.00
CA ILE A 415 7.90 -8.15 -26.24
C ILE A 415 6.81 -7.25 -25.67
N LEU A 416 5.54 -7.55 -25.95
CA LEU A 416 4.40 -6.76 -25.46
C LEU A 416 4.31 -6.81 -23.93
N TYR A 417 4.48 -7.98 -23.32
CA TYR A 417 4.49 -8.13 -21.87
C TYR A 417 5.62 -7.30 -21.22
N ALA A 418 6.85 -7.41 -21.74
CA ALA A 418 8.00 -6.66 -21.22
C ALA A 418 7.84 -5.13 -21.39
N GLY A 419 7.29 -4.70 -22.53
CA GLY A 419 7.04 -3.28 -22.80
C GLY A 419 5.90 -2.70 -21.96
N LEU A 420 4.72 -3.34 -21.96
CA LEU A 420 3.53 -2.81 -21.32
C LEU A 420 3.56 -2.99 -19.81
N VAL A 421 3.81 -4.21 -19.33
CA VAL A 421 3.74 -4.55 -17.91
C VAL A 421 5.04 -4.16 -17.23
N ALA A 422 6.17 -4.73 -17.66
CA ALA A 422 7.43 -4.57 -16.94
C ALA A 422 8.04 -3.17 -17.05
N SER A 423 7.75 -2.42 -18.12
CA SER A 423 8.23 -1.05 -18.30
C SER A 423 7.11 -0.03 -18.09
N GLY A 424 6.03 -0.10 -18.89
CA GLY A 424 4.93 0.89 -18.85
C GLY A 424 4.29 1.02 -17.47
N ILE A 425 3.70 -0.05 -16.96
CA ILE A 425 3.01 -0.03 -15.66
C ILE A 425 4.02 0.09 -14.52
N SER A 426 5.04 -0.78 -14.48
CA SER A 426 5.98 -0.82 -13.36
C SER A 426 6.78 0.46 -13.19
N PHE A 427 7.32 1.07 -14.26
CA PHE A 427 8.09 2.32 -14.11
C PHE A 427 7.19 3.51 -13.74
N CYS A 428 5.93 3.53 -14.19
CA CYS A 428 4.97 4.55 -13.76
C CYS A 428 4.64 4.44 -12.26
N LEU A 429 4.44 3.22 -11.76
CA LEU A 429 4.23 2.97 -10.33
C LEU A 429 5.49 3.28 -9.52
N GLN A 430 6.66 2.89 -10.03
CA GLN A 430 7.94 3.15 -9.38
C GLN A 430 8.20 4.65 -9.22
N ILE A 431 8.07 5.44 -10.28
CA ILE A 431 8.30 6.90 -10.21
C ILE A 431 7.28 7.57 -9.29
N TRP A 432 6.05 7.07 -9.24
CA TRP A 432 5.01 7.53 -8.31
C TRP A 432 5.38 7.23 -6.85
N CYS A 433 5.89 6.02 -6.57
CA CYS A 433 6.36 5.64 -5.24
C CYS A 433 7.59 6.45 -4.81
N ILE A 434 8.52 6.74 -5.71
CA ILE A 434 9.71 7.55 -5.42
C ILE A 434 9.32 8.99 -5.08
N ASP A 435 8.38 9.57 -5.82
CA ASP A 435 7.90 10.92 -5.54
C ASP A 435 7.22 11.04 -4.17
N ARG A 436 6.47 10.02 -3.74
CA ARG A 436 5.74 10.02 -2.45
C ARG A 436 6.58 9.57 -1.26
N GLY A 437 7.42 8.54 -1.43
CA GLY A 437 8.14 7.85 -0.35
C GLY A 437 9.65 8.09 -0.33
N GLY A 438 10.20 8.67 -1.40
CA GLY A 438 11.63 8.80 -1.62
C GLY A 438 12.29 7.52 -2.18
N PRO A 439 13.51 7.64 -2.73
CA PRO A 439 14.19 6.53 -3.41
C PRO A 439 14.56 5.37 -2.48
N LEU A 440 14.92 5.67 -1.23
CA LEU A 440 15.22 4.63 -0.24
C LEU A 440 14.00 3.76 0.07
N PHE A 441 12.82 4.38 0.20
CA PHE A 441 11.60 3.64 0.51
C PHE A 441 11.36 2.57 -0.57
N VAL A 442 11.42 2.96 -1.84
CA VAL A 442 11.21 2.02 -2.95
C VAL A 442 12.27 0.92 -3.00
N ALA A 443 13.54 1.25 -2.78
CA ALA A 443 14.61 0.26 -2.83
C ALA A 443 14.51 -0.80 -1.73
N VAL A 444 14.10 -0.45 -0.50
CA VAL A 444 13.99 -1.43 0.61
C VAL A 444 12.86 -2.44 0.38
N PHE A 445 11.87 -2.12 -0.47
CA PHE A 445 10.83 -3.09 -0.89
C PHE A 445 11.30 -4.08 -1.95
N GLN A 446 12.44 -3.84 -2.63
CA GLN A 446 12.92 -4.74 -3.68
C GLN A 446 13.20 -6.18 -3.18
N PRO A 447 13.78 -6.41 -1.98
CA PRO A 447 13.83 -7.73 -1.34
C PRO A 447 12.50 -8.50 -1.25
N VAL A 448 11.35 -7.82 -1.17
CA VAL A 448 10.02 -8.47 -1.15
C VAL A 448 9.74 -9.20 -2.46
N GLN A 449 10.25 -8.67 -3.58
CA GLN A 449 10.15 -9.33 -4.88
C GLN A 449 10.75 -10.75 -4.81
N THR A 450 11.88 -10.94 -4.14
CA THR A 450 12.54 -12.25 -3.97
C THR A 450 11.66 -13.23 -3.19
N VAL A 451 10.96 -12.76 -2.15
CA VAL A 451 10.01 -13.57 -1.38
C VAL A 451 8.83 -14.00 -2.25
N LEU A 452 8.24 -13.07 -2.99
CA LEU A 452 7.10 -13.35 -3.88
C LEU A 452 7.49 -14.33 -5.00
N VAL A 453 8.68 -14.16 -5.59
CA VAL A 453 9.21 -15.09 -6.60
C VAL A 453 9.40 -16.48 -6.01
N ALA A 454 9.96 -16.61 -4.81
CA ALA A 454 10.13 -17.91 -4.15
C ALA A 454 8.77 -18.60 -3.86
N ILE A 455 7.76 -17.85 -3.42
CA ILE A 455 6.40 -18.38 -3.19
C ILE A 455 5.78 -18.82 -4.52
N MET A 456 5.82 -17.98 -5.55
CA MET A 456 5.27 -18.32 -6.87
C MET A 456 5.98 -19.51 -7.50
N ALA A 457 7.30 -19.63 -7.35
CA ALA A 457 8.06 -20.79 -7.79
C ALA A 457 7.57 -22.07 -7.10
N SER A 458 7.32 -22.02 -5.79
CA SER A 458 6.79 -23.19 -5.09
C SER A 458 5.37 -23.57 -5.52
N LEU A 459 4.48 -22.59 -5.72
CA LEU A 459 3.08 -22.84 -6.09
C LEU A 459 2.90 -23.27 -7.55
N ILE A 460 3.66 -22.66 -8.48
CA ILE A 460 3.46 -22.86 -9.93
C ILE A 460 4.42 -23.93 -10.47
N LEU A 461 5.69 -23.91 -10.07
CA LEU A 461 6.71 -24.85 -10.56
C LEU A 461 6.81 -26.11 -9.68
N GLY A 462 6.18 -26.11 -8.49
CA GLY A 462 6.26 -27.23 -7.55
C GLY A 462 7.61 -27.31 -6.81
N ASP A 463 8.39 -26.22 -6.81
CA ASP A 463 9.66 -26.16 -6.11
C ASP A 463 9.47 -26.30 -4.59
N GLN A 464 10.35 -27.08 -3.95
CA GLN A 464 10.28 -27.27 -2.50
C GLN A 464 10.64 -25.97 -1.77
N LEU A 465 9.78 -25.56 -0.83
CA LEU A 465 10.10 -24.46 0.08
C LEU A 465 11.15 -24.92 1.09
N TYR A 466 12.25 -24.20 1.06
CA TYR A 466 13.48 -24.40 1.80
C TYR A 466 13.47 -23.57 3.08
N SER A 467 14.01 -24.09 4.19
CA SER A 467 13.99 -23.38 5.48
C SER A 467 14.72 -22.04 5.43
N GLY A 468 15.74 -21.91 4.57
CA GLY A 468 16.38 -20.62 4.32
C GLY A 468 15.46 -19.57 3.68
N GLY A 469 14.49 -20.00 2.86
CA GLY A 469 13.47 -19.12 2.29
C GLY A 469 12.59 -18.48 3.36
N ILE A 470 12.16 -19.25 4.36
CA ILE A 470 11.32 -18.74 5.46
C ILE A 470 12.11 -17.82 6.38
N ILE A 471 13.32 -18.24 6.78
CA ILE A 471 14.19 -17.42 7.66
C ILE A 471 14.49 -16.09 6.99
N GLY A 472 14.87 -16.11 5.71
CA GLY A 472 15.14 -14.90 4.95
C GLY A 472 13.91 -14.01 4.79
N ALA A 473 12.71 -14.58 4.57
CA ALA A 473 11.47 -13.82 4.49
C ALA A 473 11.12 -13.11 5.81
N ILE A 474 11.29 -13.78 6.96
CA ILE A 474 11.07 -13.18 8.28
C ILE A 474 12.02 -12.01 8.49
N ILE A 475 13.31 -12.18 8.15
CA ILE A 475 14.31 -11.12 8.29
C ILE A 475 13.98 -9.92 7.38
N ILE A 476 13.50 -10.15 6.15
CA ILE A 476 13.04 -9.08 5.25
C ILE A 476 11.88 -8.29 5.87
N MET A 477 10.90 -8.98 6.46
CA MET A 477 9.75 -8.33 7.12
C MET A 477 10.17 -7.47 8.31
N ILE A 478 11.08 -7.97 9.15
CA ILE A 478 11.64 -7.20 10.27
C ILE A 478 12.40 -5.98 9.76
N GLY A 479 13.23 -6.16 8.72
CA GLY A 479 14.00 -5.06 8.13
C GLY A 479 13.11 -3.96 7.56
N LEU A 480 12.08 -4.34 6.81
CA LEU A 480 11.06 -3.42 6.27
C LEU A 480 10.36 -2.65 7.38
N TYR A 481 9.87 -3.36 8.41
CA TYR A 481 9.20 -2.73 9.54
C TYR A 481 10.10 -1.69 10.21
N SER A 482 11.38 -2.01 10.44
CA SER A 482 12.34 -1.07 11.04
C SER A 482 12.54 0.18 10.18
N VAL A 483 12.64 0.05 8.84
CA VAL A 483 12.77 1.22 7.95
C VAL A 483 11.50 2.06 7.94
N LEU A 484 10.33 1.43 7.87
CA LEU A 484 9.02 2.11 7.88
C LEU A 484 8.82 2.88 9.19
N TRP A 485 9.13 2.25 10.31
CA TRP A 485 9.12 2.86 11.63
C TRP A 485 10.07 4.06 11.72
N GLY A 486 11.30 3.91 11.23
CA GLY A 486 12.27 5.01 11.18
C GLY A 486 11.76 6.20 10.36
N LYS A 487 11.08 5.95 9.24
CA LYS A 487 10.45 7.00 8.42
C LYS A 487 9.22 7.63 9.07
N SER A 488 8.39 6.87 9.78
CA SER A 488 7.24 7.46 10.50
C SER A 488 7.69 8.34 11.65
N GLU A 489 8.73 7.94 12.38
CA GLU A 489 9.26 8.68 13.53
C GLU A 489 9.96 9.97 13.10
N GLU A 490 10.67 9.95 11.98
CA GLU A 490 11.24 11.16 11.36
C GLU A 490 10.14 12.17 11.03
N LYS A 491 9.05 11.75 10.35
CA LYS A 491 7.93 12.64 10.01
C LYS A 491 7.26 13.23 11.25
N ARG A 492 7.05 12.41 12.29
CA ARG A 492 6.49 12.85 13.57
C ARG A 492 7.38 13.91 14.23
N SER A 493 8.69 13.68 14.24
CA SER A 493 9.67 14.60 14.81
C SER A 493 9.71 15.95 14.09
N VAL A 494 9.63 15.95 12.76
CA VAL A 494 9.56 17.18 11.95
C VAL A 494 8.25 17.91 12.22
N GLY A 495 7.13 17.19 12.32
CA GLY A 495 5.83 17.76 12.67
C GLY A 495 5.82 18.41 14.07
N ASP A 496 6.43 17.77 15.05
CA ASP A 496 6.55 18.29 16.42
C ASP A 496 7.46 19.53 16.48
N GLN A 497 8.52 19.59 15.67
CA GLN A 497 9.37 20.79 15.52
C GLN A 497 8.61 21.95 14.88
N MET A 498 7.91 21.70 13.77
CA MET A 498 7.13 22.72 13.06
C MET A 498 5.97 23.24 13.93
N LYS A 499 5.37 22.39 14.77
CA LYS A 499 4.34 22.79 15.74
C LYS A 499 4.91 23.68 16.84
N ARG A 500 6.13 23.43 17.33
CA ARG A 500 6.82 24.32 18.30
C ARG A 500 7.19 25.68 17.71
N GLU A 501 7.64 25.71 16.45
CA GLU A 501 7.97 26.95 15.74
C GLU A 501 6.71 27.77 15.38
N GLY A 502 5.60 27.11 15.02
CA GLY A 502 4.29 27.75 14.82
C GLY A 502 3.66 28.30 16.11
N LEU A 503 4.03 27.78 17.28
CA LEU A 503 3.62 28.29 18.59
C LEU A 503 4.46 29.47 19.09
N THR A 504 5.57 29.78 18.41
CA THR A 504 6.50 30.87 18.78
C THR A 504 6.58 32.01 17.76
N SER A 505 5.85 31.92 16.64
CA SER A 505 5.73 32.98 15.64
C SER A 505 4.52 33.90 15.95
N PRO A 506 4.66 35.23 15.88
CA PRO A 506 3.52 36.14 15.94
C PRO A 506 2.60 35.88 14.74
N LEU A 507 1.29 35.70 15.00
CA LEU A 507 0.28 35.33 14.01
C LEU A 507 -0.08 36.44 12.98
N LEU A 508 0.74 37.47 12.84
CA LEU A 508 0.55 38.58 11.90
C LEU A 508 1.91 39.09 11.44
N ASP A 509 2.52 38.43 10.46
CA ASP A 509 3.36 39.13 9.49
C ASP A 509 2.51 39.29 8.22
N GLU A 510 2.19 40.53 7.90
CA GLU A 510 1.51 40.90 6.65
C GLU A 510 2.28 40.31 5.46
N GLU A 511 1.56 39.63 4.58
CA GLU A 511 2.03 39.30 3.23
C GLU A 511 2.52 40.58 2.55
N ASN A 512 3.84 40.72 2.42
CA ASN A 512 4.43 41.68 1.49
C ASN A 512 4.84 40.91 0.21
N PRO A 513 4.10 41.02 -0.92
CA PRO A 513 4.27 40.17 -2.10
C PRO A 513 5.52 40.46 -2.95
N GLN A 514 6.59 41.00 -2.36
CA GLN A 514 7.75 41.53 -3.11
C GLN A 514 9.11 40.92 -2.74
N LYS A 515 9.17 39.92 -1.87
CA LYS A 515 10.45 39.30 -1.47
C LYS A 515 10.82 38.03 -2.26
N ASP A 516 9.87 37.40 -2.94
CA ASP A 516 10.11 36.13 -3.67
C ASP A 516 10.80 36.29 -5.05
N MET A 517 11.14 37.52 -5.48
CA MET A 517 11.90 37.74 -6.72
C MET A 517 13.41 37.91 -6.53
N ALA A 518 13.92 38.03 -5.29
CA ALA A 518 15.34 38.32 -5.06
C ALA A 518 16.23 37.08 -4.89
N ASP A 519 15.69 35.93 -4.45
CA ASP A 519 16.50 34.74 -4.13
C ASP A 519 16.64 33.74 -5.29
N SER A 520 16.22 34.11 -6.51
CA SER A 520 16.42 33.27 -7.71
C SER A 520 17.71 33.55 -8.48
N ASN A 521 18.54 34.50 -8.01
CA ASN A 521 19.87 34.76 -8.55
C ASN A 521 20.92 34.63 -7.45
N HIS A 522 21.24 33.39 -7.04
CA HIS A 522 22.61 33.01 -6.68
C HIS A 522 22.86 31.50 -6.73
#